data_AF-A0A4Y7Q079-F1
#
_entry.id   AF-A0A4Y7Q079-F1
#
_cell.length_a   1.000
_cell.length_b   1.000
_cell.length_c   1.000
_cell.angle_alpha   90.00
_cell.angle_beta   90.00
_cell.angle_gamma   90.00
#
_symmetry.space_group_name_H-M   'P 1'
#
loop_
_entity.id
_entity.type
_entity.pdbx_description
1 polymer ?
#
loop_
_entity_poly.entity_id
_entity_poly.type
_entity_poly.pdbx_seq_one_letter_code
_entity_poly.pdbx_strand_id
1 'polypeptide(L)'
;MFIDPGAYTIQNVTHGNYAVQRNGSVVGYANYTEGSMGDDGIDLVTVWSISRLDNSKYTIRNIATNDYAASVKFPTIEENLITTRNLHQWAIKETAVKGRYVICTTGAHIDLFWGLPDGELDTPVSLRDRPNTPSNQWEVTKVDLWEVVGALRVQLIGYQNEDKSLRENNQKLLGEHLKLLDEHTRLQDEHAKLQVGAERLNADVVNDARQERERLVQAEAELKASYETASRRERARHLQAEAALKESYEKLLADSVPKSSQRRCIFM
;
A
#
# COMPACT_ATOMS: atom_id res chain seq x y z
N MET A 1 6.36 44.10 -37.08
CA MET A 1 5.88 44.62 -35.78
C MET A 1 6.27 43.63 -34.70
N PHE A 2 6.73 44.10 -33.53
CA PHE A 2 7.08 43.23 -32.39
C PHE A 2 5.95 43.28 -31.37
N ILE A 3 5.76 42.20 -30.61
CA ILE A 3 4.86 42.19 -29.46
C ILE A 3 5.66 42.55 -28.21
N ASP A 4 5.11 43.42 -27.37
CA ASP A 4 5.75 43.76 -26.11
C ASP A 4 5.75 42.55 -25.16
N PRO A 5 6.78 42.35 -24.33
CA PRO A 5 6.73 41.36 -23.27
C PRO A 5 5.62 41.66 -22.25
N GLY A 6 4.99 40.62 -21.70
CA GLY A 6 3.90 40.77 -20.74
C GLY A 6 3.03 39.52 -20.56
N ALA A 7 1.91 39.69 -19.88
CA ALA A 7 0.87 38.68 -19.71
C ALA A 7 -0.21 38.84 -20.79
N TYR A 8 -0.63 37.75 -21.40
CA TYR A 8 -1.53 37.73 -22.54
C TYR A 8 -2.50 36.54 -22.49
N THR A 9 -3.71 36.72 -22.99
CA THR A 9 -4.54 35.61 -23.47
C THR A 9 -4.30 35.38 -24.96
N ILE A 10 -4.40 34.13 -25.40
CA ILE A 10 -4.17 33.73 -26.79
C ILE A 10 -5.43 33.03 -27.28
N GLN A 11 -6.19 33.66 -28.18
CA GLN A 11 -7.49 33.18 -28.65
C GLN A 11 -7.46 32.86 -30.14
N ASN A 12 -8.00 31.70 -30.53
CA ASN A 12 -8.07 31.30 -31.93
C ASN A 12 -9.06 32.18 -32.69
N VAL A 13 -8.65 32.70 -33.85
CA VAL A 13 -9.50 33.60 -34.66
C VAL A 13 -10.72 32.91 -35.24
N THR A 14 -10.61 31.64 -35.65
CA THR A 14 -11.75 30.91 -36.26
C THR A 14 -12.73 30.43 -35.22
N HIS A 15 -12.20 29.79 -34.18
CA HIS A 15 -13.02 29.01 -33.26
C HIS A 15 -13.37 29.77 -31.97
N GLY A 16 -12.63 30.84 -31.64
CA GLY A 16 -12.84 31.59 -30.42
C GLY A 16 -12.32 30.90 -29.15
N ASN A 17 -11.75 29.70 -29.25
CA ASN A 17 -11.16 28.99 -28.12
C ASN A 17 -9.84 29.67 -27.68
N TYR A 18 -9.60 29.74 -26.38
CA TYR A 18 -8.32 30.12 -25.80
C TYR A 18 -7.34 28.96 -25.84
N ALA A 19 -6.07 29.24 -26.11
CA ALA A 19 -5.00 28.28 -25.87
C ALA A 19 -4.79 28.13 -24.36
N VAL A 20 -4.90 26.92 -23.84
CA VAL A 20 -4.70 26.60 -22.42
C VAL A 20 -3.77 25.41 -22.27
N GLN A 21 -3.13 25.27 -21.11
CA GLN A 21 -2.35 24.06 -20.80
C GLN A 21 -3.21 23.05 -20.04
N ARG A 22 -3.29 21.82 -20.55
CA ARG A 22 -3.93 20.68 -19.87
C ARG A 22 -3.13 19.40 -20.10
N ASN A 23 -2.92 18.62 -19.04
CA ASN A 23 -2.28 17.30 -19.09
C ASN A 23 -0.95 17.26 -19.88
N GLY A 24 -0.14 18.33 -19.80
CA GLY A 24 1.15 18.40 -20.49
C GLY A 24 1.08 18.80 -21.98
N SER A 25 -0.08 19.23 -22.47
CA SER A 25 -0.30 19.68 -23.85
C SER A 25 -0.97 21.06 -23.88
N VAL A 26 -0.87 21.74 -25.03
CA VAL A 26 -1.58 22.99 -25.31
C VAL A 26 -2.84 22.66 -26.11
N VAL A 27 -4.00 23.01 -25.57
CA VAL A 27 -5.30 22.69 -26.16
C VAL A 27 -6.14 23.95 -26.34
N GLY A 28 -7.11 23.90 -27.25
CA GLY A 28 -8.17 24.89 -27.38
C GLY A 28 -9.24 24.67 -26.33
N TYR A 29 -9.56 25.69 -25.53
CA TYR A 29 -10.61 25.63 -24.54
C TYR A 29 -11.47 26.90 -24.59
N ALA A 30 -12.78 26.74 -24.50
CA ALA A 30 -13.71 27.85 -24.37
C ALA A 30 -14.23 27.85 -22.93
N ASN A 31 -14.00 28.95 -22.21
CA ASN A 31 -14.60 29.13 -20.89
C ASN A 31 -16.11 29.35 -21.07
N TYR A 32 -16.91 28.76 -20.17
CA TYR A 32 -18.30 29.14 -20.05
C TYR A 32 -18.35 30.64 -19.77
N THR A 33 -19.16 31.36 -20.55
CA THR A 33 -19.60 32.69 -20.16
C THR A 33 -20.53 32.48 -18.97
N GLU A 34 -19.98 32.24 -17.79
CA GLU A 34 -20.76 32.22 -16.56
C GLU A 34 -21.35 33.61 -16.40
N GLY A 35 -22.61 33.75 -16.82
CA GLY A 35 -23.39 34.92 -16.55
C GLY A 35 -23.47 35.11 -15.05
N SER A 36 -22.72 36.09 -14.54
CA SER A 36 -23.06 36.88 -13.37
C SER A 36 -23.27 36.08 -12.07
N MET A 37 -22.24 36.07 -11.20
CA MET A 37 -22.35 36.55 -9.79
C MET A 37 -21.23 36.04 -8.84
N GLY A 38 -20.26 35.24 -9.31
CA GLY A 38 -19.36 34.55 -8.38
C GLY A 38 -17.97 35.16 -8.18
N ASP A 39 -17.18 35.23 -9.24
CA ASP A 39 -15.74 35.39 -9.11
C ASP A 39 -15.19 36.02 -10.40
N ASP A 40 -14.98 37.34 -10.38
CA ASP A 40 -14.35 38.10 -11.47
C ASP A 40 -12.83 37.78 -11.59
N GLY A 41 -12.37 36.70 -10.97
CA GLY A 41 -11.00 36.24 -11.01
C GLY A 41 -10.56 35.89 -12.43
N ILE A 42 -9.37 36.35 -12.81
CA ILE A 42 -8.73 35.91 -14.04
C ILE A 42 -8.40 34.42 -13.92
N ASP A 43 -8.89 33.64 -14.89
CA ASP A 43 -8.46 32.25 -15.06
C ASP A 43 -7.01 32.19 -15.53
N LEU A 44 -6.09 32.06 -14.57
CA LEU A 44 -4.64 31.98 -14.80
C LEU A 44 -4.24 30.86 -15.77
N VAL A 45 -5.08 29.84 -15.96
CA VAL A 45 -4.81 28.74 -16.90
C VAL A 45 -4.88 29.22 -18.36
N THR A 46 -5.64 30.28 -18.62
CA THR A 46 -5.76 30.93 -19.94
C THR A 46 -4.69 32.01 -20.20
N VAL A 47 -3.93 32.39 -19.17
CA VAL A 47 -2.95 33.48 -19.26
C VAL A 47 -1.54 32.96 -19.47
N TRP A 48 -0.87 33.54 -20.45
CA TRP A 48 0.48 33.24 -20.86
C TRP A 48 1.40 34.44 -20.65
N SER A 49 2.57 34.21 -20.08
CA SER A 49 3.69 35.13 -20.06
C SER A 49 4.45 35.01 -21.39
N ILE A 50 4.46 36.07 -22.18
CA ILE A 50 5.25 36.19 -23.40
C ILE A 50 6.48 37.04 -23.11
N SER A 51 7.67 36.48 -23.32
CA SER A 51 8.94 37.17 -23.07
C SER A 51 9.80 37.19 -24.31
N ARG A 52 10.41 38.33 -24.62
CA ARG A 52 11.34 38.48 -25.75
C ARG A 52 12.75 38.05 -25.34
N LEU A 53 13.41 37.31 -26.22
CA LEU A 53 14.81 36.89 -26.11
C LEU A 53 15.72 37.83 -26.91
N ASP A 54 17.02 37.82 -26.60
CA ASP A 54 18.02 38.66 -27.25
C ASP A 54 18.12 38.44 -28.77
N ASN A 55 17.84 37.20 -29.22
CA ASN A 55 17.80 36.85 -30.64
C ASN A 55 16.48 37.25 -31.34
N SER A 56 15.67 38.11 -30.72
CA SER A 56 14.36 38.57 -31.22
C SER A 56 13.32 37.45 -31.43
N LYS A 57 13.51 36.30 -30.77
CA LYS A 57 12.48 35.28 -30.59
C LYS A 57 11.74 35.48 -29.27
N TYR A 58 10.71 34.69 -29.04
CA TYR A 58 9.89 34.77 -27.85
C TYR A 58 9.82 33.42 -27.14
N THR A 59 9.56 33.46 -25.84
CA THR A 59 9.09 32.33 -25.07
C THR A 59 7.62 32.56 -24.73
N ILE A 60 6.86 31.46 -24.64
CA ILE A 60 5.44 31.49 -24.27
C ILE A 60 5.29 30.52 -23.10
N ARG A 61 5.02 31.05 -21.91
CA ARG A 61 4.98 30.30 -20.66
C ARG A 61 3.62 30.45 -19.98
N ASN A 62 2.97 29.35 -19.62
CA ASN A 62 1.71 29.41 -18.91
C ASN A 62 1.94 29.93 -17.49
N ILE A 63 1.13 30.88 -17.02
CA ILE A 63 1.35 31.51 -15.72
C ILE A 63 0.96 30.58 -14.57
N ALA A 64 -0.12 29.80 -14.71
CA ALA A 64 -0.59 28.91 -13.66
C ALA A 64 0.38 27.75 -13.38
N THR A 65 0.94 27.14 -14.43
CA THR A 65 1.81 25.95 -14.30
C THR A 65 3.29 26.28 -14.32
N ASN A 66 3.66 27.47 -14.80
CA ASN A 66 5.04 27.89 -15.06
C ASN A 66 5.79 27.03 -16.11
N ASP A 67 5.08 26.27 -16.95
CA ASP A 67 5.66 25.52 -18.07
C ASP A 67 5.62 26.32 -19.39
N TYR A 68 6.58 26.06 -20.27
CA TYR A 68 6.66 26.64 -21.61
C TYR A 68 5.90 25.81 -22.62
N ALA A 69 5.15 26.46 -23.52
CA ALA A 69 4.65 25.83 -24.72
C ALA A 69 5.85 25.46 -25.63
N ALA A 70 5.86 24.24 -26.15
CA ALA A 70 6.98 23.70 -26.91
C ALA A 70 6.52 22.74 -28.01
N SER A 71 7.42 22.49 -28.96
CA SER A 71 7.36 21.35 -29.87
C SER A 71 8.50 20.37 -29.58
N VAL A 72 8.41 19.17 -30.15
CA VAL A 72 9.57 18.27 -30.21
C VAL A 72 10.69 18.86 -31.08
N LYS A 73 11.89 18.26 -31.02
CA LYS A 73 13.12 18.81 -31.63
C LYS A 73 13.09 18.90 -33.15
N PHE A 74 12.20 18.18 -33.84
CA PHE A 74 12.03 18.23 -35.29
C PHE A 74 10.57 17.98 -35.62
N PRO A 75 9.72 19.02 -35.48
CA PRO A 75 8.30 18.78 -35.51
C PRO A 75 7.82 18.39 -36.91
N THR A 76 6.82 17.51 -36.98
CA THR A 76 6.12 17.19 -38.23
C THR A 76 4.84 18.00 -38.37
N ILE A 77 4.30 18.06 -39.59
CA ILE A 77 2.96 18.63 -39.83
C ILE A 77 1.96 17.81 -39.01
N GLU A 78 0.98 18.50 -38.44
CA GLU A 78 -0.07 18.00 -37.53
C GLU A 78 0.43 17.53 -36.16
N GLU A 79 1.69 17.77 -35.83
CA GLU A 79 2.18 17.41 -34.50
C GLU A 79 1.61 18.33 -33.42
N ASN A 80 1.12 17.71 -32.34
CA ASN A 80 0.54 18.42 -31.22
C ASN A 80 1.62 19.16 -30.41
N LEU A 81 1.27 20.35 -29.93
CA LEU A 81 2.10 21.08 -29.00
C LEU A 81 2.11 20.40 -27.64
N ILE A 82 3.29 20.38 -27.04
CA ILE A 82 3.54 19.88 -25.69
C ILE A 82 3.90 21.04 -24.77
N THR A 83 3.94 20.79 -23.48
CA THR A 83 4.50 21.73 -22.51
C THR A 83 5.75 21.15 -21.85
N THR A 84 6.71 22.02 -21.52
CA THR A 84 7.98 21.61 -20.92
C THR A 84 8.51 22.67 -19.98
N ARG A 85 9.34 22.27 -19.01
CA ARG A 85 10.04 23.21 -18.12
C ARG A 85 11.20 23.93 -18.80
N ASN A 86 11.66 23.40 -19.93
CA ASN A 86 12.78 23.97 -20.68
C ASN A 86 12.33 25.14 -21.53
N LEU A 87 13.23 26.11 -21.70
CA LEU A 87 12.97 27.25 -22.55
C LEU A 87 12.77 26.80 -24.01
N HIS A 88 11.67 27.21 -24.62
CA HIS A 88 11.38 26.95 -26.03
C HIS A 88 11.14 28.26 -26.77
N GLN A 89 11.68 28.36 -28.00
CA GLN A 89 11.67 29.59 -28.77
C GLN A 89 10.59 29.56 -29.85
N TRP A 90 9.87 30.67 -29.97
CA TRP A 90 8.84 30.90 -30.96
C TRP A 90 9.09 32.20 -31.72
N ALA A 91 8.69 32.24 -32.99
CA ALA A 91 8.55 33.48 -33.73
C ALA A 91 7.08 33.88 -33.72
N ILE A 92 6.79 35.10 -33.24
CA ILE A 92 5.44 35.66 -33.24
C ILE A 92 5.44 36.78 -34.28
N LYS A 93 4.60 36.64 -35.31
CA LYS A 93 4.52 37.58 -36.44
C LYS A 93 3.08 38.07 -36.56
N GLU A 94 2.90 39.38 -36.58
CA GLU A 94 1.58 39.97 -36.90
C GLU A 94 1.25 39.75 -38.37
N THR A 95 0.00 39.41 -38.66
CA THR A 95 -0.49 39.21 -40.02
C THR A 95 -0.79 40.56 -40.69
N ALA A 96 -1.33 40.54 -41.92
CA ALA A 96 -1.83 41.75 -42.57
C ALA A 96 -3.03 42.38 -41.83
N VAL A 97 -3.71 41.62 -40.97
CA VAL A 97 -4.80 42.10 -40.12
C VAL A 97 -4.23 42.45 -38.75
N LYS A 98 -4.31 43.73 -38.39
CA LYS A 98 -3.80 44.25 -37.12
C LYS A 98 -4.42 43.51 -35.93
N GLY A 99 -3.60 43.13 -34.95
CA GLY A 99 -4.01 42.39 -33.75
C GLY A 99 -4.14 40.88 -33.95
N ARG A 100 -3.93 40.36 -35.16
CA ARG A 100 -3.89 38.93 -35.45
C ARG A 100 -2.46 38.49 -35.70
N TYR A 101 -2.07 37.40 -35.06
CA TYR A 101 -0.70 36.89 -35.06
C TYR A 101 -0.66 35.44 -35.54
N VAL A 102 0.46 35.06 -36.15
CA VAL A 102 0.85 33.67 -36.32
C VAL A 102 2.02 33.38 -35.40
N ILE A 103 1.99 32.21 -34.75
CA ILE A 103 3.04 31.73 -33.87
C ILE A 103 3.70 30.56 -34.58
N CYS A 104 5.00 30.65 -34.88
CA CYS A 104 5.71 29.64 -35.66
C CYS A 104 7.03 29.18 -35.04
N THR A 105 7.44 27.97 -35.38
CA THR A 105 8.71 27.36 -34.95
C THR A 105 9.90 28.18 -35.47
N THR A 106 11.03 28.16 -34.76
CA THR A 106 12.22 28.97 -35.12
C THR A 106 13.42 28.18 -35.61
N GLY A 107 13.37 26.85 -35.55
CA GLY A 107 14.52 25.98 -35.82
C GLY A 107 14.22 24.76 -36.69
N ALA A 108 13.02 24.68 -37.27
CA ALA A 108 12.67 23.61 -38.20
C ALA A 108 13.11 23.99 -39.61
N HIS A 109 13.37 22.97 -40.45
CA HIS A 109 13.62 23.17 -41.89
C HIS A 109 12.41 23.77 -42.63
N ILE A 110 11.23 23.68 -42.01
CA ILE A 110 9.97 24.22 -42.49
C ILE A 110 9.35 25.09 -41.40
N ASP A 111 8.85 26.27 -41.76
CA ASP A 111 8.08 27.11 -40.85
C ASP A 111 6.74 26.42 -40.58
N LEU A 112 6.53 25.97 -39.34
CA LEU A 112 5.25 25.40 -38.89
C LEU A 112 4.56 26.36 -37.93
N PHE A 113 3.24 26.44 -38.04
CA PHE A 113 2.39 27.42 -37.37
C PHE A 113 1.48 26.75 -36.35
N TRP A 114 1.25 27.38 -35.21
CA TRP A 114 0.21 26.96 -34.27
C TRP A 114 -1.16 27.02 -34.95
N GLY A 115 -1.87 25.90 -34.94
CA GLY A 115 -3.18 25.76 -35.55
C GLY A 115 -4.14 24.96 -34.67
N LEU A 116 -5.41 25.36 -34.67
CA LEU A 116 -6.46 24.61 -34.00
C LEU A 116 -7.31 23.91 -35.07
N PRO A 117 -7.37 22.56 -35.10
CA PRO A 117 -8.06 21.83 -36.17
C PRO A 117 -9.57 22.06 -36.19
N ASP A 118 -10.18 22.18 -35.02
CA ASP A 118 -11.62 22.38 -34.83
C ASP A 118 -11.89 23.19 -33.54
N GLY A 119 -13.15 23.55 -33.31
CA GLY A 119 -13.55 24.33 -32.14
C GLY A 119 -13.98 23.51 -30.93
N GLU A 120 -13.83 22.19 -30.97
CA GLU A 120 -14.23 21.33 -29.85
C GLU A 120 -13.35 21.61 -28.62
N LEU A 121 -13.92 21.36 -27.44
CA LEU A 121 -13.19 21.54 -26.18
C LEU A 121 -12.05 20.53 -26.10
N ASP A 122 -10.92 20.99 -25.56
CA ASP A 122 -9.71 20.19 -25.37
C ASP A 122 -9.06 19.69 -26.66
N THR A 123 -9.48 20.23 -27.82
CA THR A 123 -8.82 19.95 -29.10
C THR A 123 -7.36 20.41 -29.05
N PRO A 124 -6.38 19.53 -29.30
CA PRO A 124 -4.98 19.91 -29.25
C PRO A 124 -4.62 20.98 -30.28
N VAL A 125 -3.82 21.97 -29.84
CA VAL A 125 -3.16 22.88 -30.76
C VAL A 125 -2.05 22.10 -31.45
N SER A 126 -2.12 22.05 -32.79
CA SER A 126 -1.22 21.28 -33.65
C SER A 126 -0.41 22.21 -34.55
N LEU A 127 0.74 21.73 -35.02
CA LEU A 127 1.60 22.45 -35.95
C LEU A 127 1.12 22.26 -37.39
N ARG A 128 0.97 23.35 -38.14
CA ARG A 128 0.41 23.36 -39.51
C ARG A 128 1.36 24.04 -40.48
N ASP A 129 1.28 23.73 -41.76
CA ASP A 129 2.16 24.24 -42.82
C ASP A 129 1.63 25.50 -43.53
N ARG A 130 0.34 25.84 -43.35
CA ARG A 130 -0.31 26.97 -44.01
C ARG A 130 -0.55 28.13 -43.05
N PRO A 131 0.18 29.25 -43.13
CA PRO A 131 0.00 30.37 -42.19
C PRO A 131 -1.33 31.12 -42.34
N ASN A 132 -1.91 31.12 -43.55
CA ASN A 132 -2.99 32.03 -43.91
C ASN A 132 -4.40 31.49 -43.65
N THR A 133 -4.55 30.32 -43.05
CA THR A 133 -5.87 29.86 -42.62
C THR A 133 -6.23 30.56 -41.30
N PRO A 134 -7.46 31.09 -41.15
CA PRO A 134 -7.86 31.72 -39.89
C PRO A 134 -7.71 30.80 -38.66
N SER A 135 -7.77 29.47 -38.85
CA SER A 135 -7.54 28.47 -37.79
C SER A 135 -6.10 28.44 -37.25
N ASN A 136 -5.17 29.05 -37.99
CA ASN A 136 -3.76 29.18 -37.64
C ASN A 136 -3.39 30.62 -37.22
N GLN A 137 -4.39 31.48 -37.05
CA GLN A 137 -4.25 32.85 -36.59
C GLN A 137 -4.80 32.99 -35.17
N TRP A 138 -4.14 33.81 -34.39
CA TRP A 138 -4.42 33.99 -32.97
C TRP A 138 -4.52 35.48 -32.65
N GLU A 139 -5.55 35.85 -31.90
CA GLU A 139 -5.67 37.14 -31.25
C GLU A 139 -4.93 37.07 -29.91
N VAL A 140 -4.00 38.00 -29.71
CA VAL A 140 -3.14 38.03 -28.53
C VAL A 140 -3.45 39.30 -27.75
N THR A 141 -4.21 39.16 -26.66
CA THR A 141 -4.77 40.28 -25.90
C THR A 141 -4.01 40.45 -24.61
N LYS A 142 -3.48 41.66 -24.36
CA LYS A 142 -2.70 41.96 -23.15
C LYS A 142 -3.60 41.97 -21.92
N VAL A 143 -3.16 41.31 -20.87
CA VAL A 143 -3.83 41.26 -19.56
C VAL A 143 -3.12 42.22 -18.60
N ASP A 144 -3.86 42.87 -17.70
CA ASP A 144 -3.23 43.71 -16.68
C ASP A 144 -2.40 42.83 -15.72
N LEU A 145 -1.13 43.20 -15.56
CA LEU A 145 -0.23 42.49 -14.67
C LEU A 145 -0.71 42.53 -13.22
N TRP A 146 -1.40 43.59 -12.79
CA TRP A 146 -1.93 43.68 -11.43
C TRP A 146 -3.04 42.67 -11.16
N GLU A 147 -3.90 42.41 -12.14
CA GLU A 147 -4.94 41.39 -12.01
C GLU A 147 -4.32 39.99 -11.92
N VAL A 148 -3.30 39.71 -12.74
CA VAL A 148 -2.52 38.46 -12.67
C VAL A 148 -1.84 38.31 -11.30
N VAL A 149 -1.20 39.37 -10.80
CA VAL A 149 -0.57 39.37 -9.47
C VAL A 149 -1.61 39.16 -8.36
N GLY A 150 -2.79 39.76 -8.50
CA GLY A 150 -3.93 39.56 -7.59
C GLY A 150 -4.36 38.09 -7.53
N ALA A 151 -4.62 37.49 -8.69
CA ALA A 151 -5.00 36.08 -8.80
C ALA A 151 -3.91 35.14 -8.24
N LEU A 152 -2.64 35.40 -8.54
CA LEU A 152 -1.51 34.63 -8.00
C LEU A 152 -1.42 34.73 -6.47
N ARG A 153 -1.72 35.90 -5.88
CA ARG A 153 -1.74 36.05 -4.41
C ARG A 153 -2.87 35.25 -3.76
N VAL A 154 -4.06 35.23 -4.36
CA VAL A 154 -5.19 34.42 -3.89
C VAL A 154 -4.81 32.94 -3.94
N GLN A 155 -4.25 32.48 -5.05
CA GLN A 155 -3.79 31.10 -5.21
C GLN A 155 -2.70 30.74 -4.17
N LEU A 156 -1.74 31.65 -3.92
CA LEU A 156 -0.70 31.47 -2.91
C LEU A 156 -1.28 31.33 -1.49
N ILE A 157 -2.26 32.15 -1.12
CA ILE A 157 -2.96 32.04 0.17
C ILE A 157 -3.67 30.69 0.28
N GLY A 158 -4.31 30.22 -0.80
CA GLY A 158 -4.91 28.90 -0.87
C GLY A 158 -3.92 27.78 -0.53
N TYR A 159 -2.77 27.77 -1.19
CA TYR A 159 -1.71 26.78 -0.91
C TYR A 159 -1.13 26.89 0.50
N GLN A 160 -0.97 28.10 1.04
CA GLN A 160 -0.48 28.29 2.41
C GLN A 160 -1.46 27.71 3.45
N ASN A 161 -2.77 27.88 3.24
CA ASN A 161 -3.79 27.32 4.10
C ASN A 161 -3.82 25.78 4.01
N GLU A 162 -3.68 25.22 2.81
CA GLU A 162 -3.60 23.78 2.61
C GLU A 162 -2.35 23.17 3.27
N ASP A 163 -1.17 23.77 3.10
CA ASP A 163 0.08 23.32 3.75
C ASP A 163 -0.06 23.36 5.28
N LYS A 164 -0.70 24.40 5.83
CA LYS A 164 -0.99 24.47 7.27
C LYS A 164 -1.89 23.31 7.72
N SER A 165 -2.97 23.04 7.00
CA SER A 165 -3.89 21.93 7.28
C SER A 165 -3.17 20.57 7.22
N LEU A 166 -2.34 20.36 6.20
CA LEU A 166 -1.54 19.14 6.06
C LEU A 166 -0.55 18.94 7.21
N ARG A 167 0.11 20.01 7.66
CA ARG A 167 1.01 19.95 8.83
C ARG A 167 0.27 19.58 10.11
N GLU A 168 -0.90 20.15 10.36
CA GLU A 168 -1.75 19.82 11.51
C GLU A 168 -2.18 18.35 11.48
N ASN A 169 -2.60 17.85 10.32
CA ASN A 169 -2.96 16.44 10.14
C ASN A 169 -1.77 15.49 10.35
N ASN A 170 -0.60 15.82 9.81
CA ASN A 170 0.62 15.03 10.02
C ASN A 170 1.03 14.99 11.49
N GLN A 171 0.89 16.11 12.21
CA GLN A 171 1.17 16.15 13.64
C GLN A 171 0.20 15.26 14.44
N LYS A 172 -1.10 15.26 14.07
CA LYS A 172 -2.10 14.37 14.67
C LYS A 172 -1.75 12.90 14.42
N LEU A 173 -1.40 12.54 13.19
CA LEU A 173 -1.03 11.18 12.81
C LEU A 173 0.22 10.69 13.56
N LEU A 174 1.23 11.54 13.73
CA LEU A 174 2.40 11.22 14.56
C LEU A 174 2.01 10.96 16.02
N GLY A 175 1.08 11.74 16.56
CA GLY A 175 0.54 11.52 17.90
C GLY A 175 -0.19 10.18 18.06
N GLU A 176 -0.99 9.79 17.05
CA GLU A 176 -1.66 8.48 17.02
C GLU A 176 -0.67 7.33 16.89
N HIS A 177 0.36 7.47 16.05
CA HIS A 177 1.42 6.48 15.90
C HIS A 177 2.18 6.25 17.22
N LEU A 178 2.49 7.31 17.98
CA LEU A 178 3.12 7.18 19.28
C LEU A 178 2.23 6.45 20.31
N LYS A 179 0.92 6.71 20.30
CA LYS A 179 -0.03 5.99 21.17
C LYS A 179 -0.10 4.50 20.83
N LEU A 180 -0.14 4.16 19.54
CA LEU A 180 -0.14 2.76 19.10
C LEU A 180 1.17 2.05 19.46
N LEU A 181 2.30 2.75 19.40
CA LEU A 181 3.58 2.20 19.83
C LEU A 181 3.58 1.87 21.33
N ASP A 182 3.07 2.77 22.16
CA ASP A 182 2.92 2.54 23.61
C ASP A 182 1.99 1.35 23.89
N GLU A 183 0.85 1.27 23.20
CA GLU A 183 -0.08 0.15 23.33
C GLU A 183 0.53 -1.18 22.87
N HIS A 184 1.29 -1.18 21.77
CA HIS A 184 2.02 -2.36 21.31
C HIS A 184 3.03 -2.83 22.36
N THR A 185 3.81 -1.92 22.94
CA THR A 185 4.75 -2.25 24.03
C THR A 185 4.03 -2.84 25.23
N ARG A 186 2.89 -2.24 25.64
CA ARG A 186 2.07 -2.78 26.74
C ARG A 186 1.57 -4.19 26.46
N LEU A 187 1.05 -4.45 25.26
CA LEU A 187 0.56 -5.77 24.86
C LEU A 187 1.69 -6.80 24.79
N GLN A 188 2.88 -6.38 24.36
CA GLN A 188 4.07 -7.23 24.34
C GLN A 188 4.49 -7.64 25.76
N ASP A 189 4.43 -6.72 26.73
CA ASP A 189 4.70 -7.02 28.14
C ASP A 189 3.65 -7.96 28.75
N GLU A 190 2.37 -7.77 28.42
CA GLU A 190 1.29 -8.68 28.84
C GLU A 190 1.47 -10.08 28.26
N HIS A 191 1.83 -10.18 26.97
CA HIS A 191 2.12 -11.45 26.32
C HIS A 191 3.30 -12.16 27.01
N ALA A 192 4.37 -11.44 27.35
CA ALA A 192 5.50 -12.00 28.08
C ALA A 192 5.09 -12.54 29.47
N LYS A 193 4.23 -11.83 30.20
CA LYS A 193 3.70 -12.30 31.50
C LYS A 193 2.85 -13.56 31.35
N LEU A 194 1.99 -13.61 30.34
CA LEU A 194 1.15 -14.78 30.06
C LEU A 194 1.99 -15.99 29.66
N GLN A 195 3.05 -15.78 28.86
CA GLN A 195 3.98 -16.85 28.48
C GLN A 195 4.66 -17.46 29.71
N VAL A 196 5.21 -16.62 30.61
CA VAL A 196 5.81 -17.10 31.86
C VAL A 196 4.78 -17.83 32.74
N GLY A 197 3.54 -17.34 32.80
CA GLY A 197 2.45 -18.00 33.51
C GLY A 197 2.11 -19.38 32.95
N ALA A 198 2.04 -19.50 31.62
CA ALA A 198 1.78 -20.76 30.94
C ALA A 198 2.91 -21.78 31.15
N GLU A 199 4.17 -21.34 31.12
CA GLU A 199 5.32 -22.20 31.40
C GLU A 199 5.29 -22.76 32.83
N ARG A 200 4.89 -21.95 33.82
CA ARG A 200 4.72 -22.40 35.21
C ARG A 200 3.60 -23.45 35.34
N LEU A 201 2.43 -23.17 34.78
CA LEU A 201 1.31 -24.13 34.81
C LEU A 201 1.66 -25.45 34.14
N ASN A 202 2.38 -25.39 33.02
CA ASN A 202 2.85 -26.60 32.34
C ASN A 202 3.84 -27.39 33.20
N ALA A 203 4.76 -26.70 33.90
CA ALA A 203 5.68 -27.35 34.83
C ALA A 203 4.95 -28.01 36.01
N ASP A 204 3.94 -27.35 36.58
CA ASP A 204 3.12 -27.90 37.67
C ASP A 204 2.35 -29.14 37.21
N VAL A 205 1.71 -29.08 36.04
CA VAL A 205 1.01 -30.25 35.46
C VAL A 205 1.96 -31.42 35.21
N VAL A 206 3.17 -31.16 34.71
CA VAL A 206 4.19 -32.20 34.51
C VAL A 206 4.64 -32.81 35.84
N ASN A 207 4.83 -31.98 36.87
CA ASN A 207 5.22 -32.44 38.21
C ASN A 207 4.10 -33.25 38.88
N ASP A 208 2.85 -32.81 38.81
CA ASP A 208 1.68 -33.53 39.32
C ASP A 208 1.51 -34.88 38.62
N ALA A 209 1.61 -34.89 37.28
CA ALA A 209 1.55 -36.12 36.50
C ALA A 209 2.70 -37.08 36.85
N ARG A 210 3.90 -36.56 37.15
CA ARG A 210 5.03 -37.35 37.62
C ARG A 210 4.78 -37.92 39.02
N GLN A 211 4.31 -37.11 39.96
CA GLN A 211 4.00 -37.55 41.31
C GLN A 211 2.91 -38.63 41.31
N GLU A 212 1.88 -38.48 40.48
CA GLU A 212 0.82 -39.48 40.36
C GLU A 212 1.35 -40.79 39.76
N ARG A 213 2.23 -40.73 38.75
CA ARG A 213 2.91 -41.93 38.22
C ARG A 213 3.74 -42.64 39.29
N GLU A 214 4.48 -41.89 40.12
CA GLU A 214 5.27 -42.46 41.22
C GLU A 214 4.37 -43.17 42.25
N ARG A 215 3.21 -42.58 42.59
CA ARG A 215 2.20 -43.21 43.46
C ARG A 215 1.64 -44.49 42.86
N LEU A 216 1.30 -44.50 41.56
CA LEU A 216 0.78 -45.67 40.88
C LEU A 216 1.81 -46.81 40.84
N VAL A 217 3.08 -46.50 40.55
CA VAL A 217 4.17 -47.48 40.56
C VAL A 217 4.37 -48.07 41.96
N GLN A 218 4.30 -47.26 43.01
CA GLN A 218 4.38 -47.74 44.39
C GLN A 218 3.20 -48.66 44.74
N ALA A 219 1.96 -48.26 44.42
CA ALA A 219 0.77 -49.06 44.67
C ALA A 219 0.81 -50.40 43.91
N GLU A 220 1.30 -50.41 42.67
CA GLU A 220 1.48 -51.62 41.88
C GLU A 220 2.52 -52.56 42.52
N ALA A 221 3.63 -52.02 43.01
CA ALA A 221 4.66 -52.80 43.71
C ALA A 221 4.13 -53.43 45.01
N GLU A 222 3.36 -52.67 45.80
CA GLU A 222 2.70 -53.16 47.03
C GLU A 222 1.69 -54.27 46.72
N LEU A 223 0.85 -54.09 45.68
CA LEU A 223 -0.11 -55.10 45.24
C LEU A 223 0.59 -56.38 44.80
N LYS A 224 1.67 -56.26 44.02
CA LYS A 224 2.48 -57.40 43.57
C LYS A 224 3.12 -58.15 44.75
N ALA A 225 3.69 -57.43 45.71
CA ALA A 225 4.27 -58.03 46.91
C ALA A 225 3.21 -58.76 47.76
N SER A 226 2.01 -58.17 47.88
CA SER A 226 0.86 -58.79 48.55
C SER A 226 0.43 -60.08 47.85
N TYR A 227 0.30 -60.05 46.51
CA TYR A 227 -0.04 -61.21 45.69
C TYR A 227 1.00 -62.33 45.80
N GLU A 228 2.29 -62.01 45.71
CA GLU A 228 3.37 -62.98 45.89
C GLU A 228 3.33 -63.64 47.27
N THR A 229 3.06 -62.85 48.31
CA THR A 229 2.91 -63.34 49.69
C THR A 229 1.70 -64.27 49.82
N ALA A 230 0.55 -63.89 49.25
CA ALA A 230 -0.65 -64.73 49.23
C ALA A 230 -0.40 -66.05 48.48
N SER A 231 0.20 -65.99 47.29
CA SER A 231 0.57 -67.16 46.48
C SER A 231 1.55 -68.09 47.23
N ARG A 232 2.53 -67.54 47.95
CA ARG A 232 3.43 -68.34 48.80
C ARG A 232 2.67 -69.04 49.93
N ARG A 233 1.75 -68.33 50.60
CA ARG A 233 0.90 -68.91 51.65
C ARG A 233 0.01 -70.01 51.10
N GLU A 234 -0.59 -69.81 49.94
CA GLU A 234 -1.44 -70.81 49.28
C GLU A 234 -0.64 -72.06 48.88
N ARG A 235 0.55 -71.88 48.27
CA ARG A 235 1.46 -73.01 47.98
C ARG A 235 1.88 -73.75 49.24
N ALA A 236 2.19 -73.05 50.33
CA ALA A 236 2.51 -73.67 51.61
C ALA A 236 1.33 -74.48 52.17
N ARG A 237 0.11 -73.95 52.08
CA ARG A 237 -1.12 -74.68 52.46
C ARG A 237 -1.31 -75.93 51.60
N HIS A 238 -1.08 -75.83 50.29
CA HIS A 238 -1.19 -76.97 49.37
C HIS A 238 -0.18 -78.06 49.74
N LEU A 239 1.09 -77.71 49.94
CA LEU A 239 2.14 -78.66 50.36
C LEU A 239 1.83 -79.30 51.72
N GLN A 240 1.28 -78.54 52.67
CA GLN A 240 0.87 -79.06 53.96
C GLN A 240 -0.31 -80.05 53.84
N ALA A 241 -1.29 -79.74 52.98
CA ALA A 241 -2.41 -80.63 52.68
C ALA A 241 -1.93 -81.91 51.98
N GLU A 242 -1.01 -81.81 51.01
CA GLU A 242 -0.38 -82.96 50.36
C GLU A 242 0.40 -83.84 51.35
N ALA A 243 1.17 -83.23 52.26
CA ALA A 243 1.90 -83.96 53.30
C ALA A 243 0.95 -84.68 54.25
N ALA A 244 -0.15 -84.04 54.68
CA ALA A 244 -1.16 -84.65 55.52
C ALA A 244 -1.89 -85.81 54.81
N LEU A 245 -2.22 -85.64 53.53
CA LEU A 245 -2.77 -86.72 52.70
C LEU A 245 -1.80 -87.88 52.60
N LYS A 246 -0.51 -87.62 52.32
CA LYS A 246 0.52 -88.66 52.25
C LYS A 246 0.67 -89.42 53.58
N GLU A 247 0.71 -88.72 54.71
CA GLU A 247 0.76 -89.33 56.04
C GLU A 247 -0.47 -90.21 56.30
N SER A 248 -1.67 -89.74 55.93
CA SER A 248 -2.89 -90.53 56.04
C SER A 248 -2.85 -91.81 55.18
N TYR A 249 -2.26 -91.71 53.98
CA TYR A 249 -2.09 -92.85 53.06
C TYR A 249 -1.07 -93.86 53.58
N GLU A 250 0.05 -93.39 54.15
CA GLU A 250 1.07 -94.23 54.78
C GLU A 250 0.51 -94.95 56.03
N LYS A 251 -0.33 -94.28 56.83
CA LYS A 251 -1.07 -94.92 57.94
C LYS A 251 -2.00 -96.02 57.46
N LEU A 252 -2.79 -95.76 56.41
CA LEU A 252 -3.68 -96.77 55.81
C LEU A 252 -2.90 -97.96 55.24
N LEU A 253 -1.74 -97.72 54.62
CA LEU A 253 -0.84 -98.79 54.16
C LEU A 253 -0.27 -99.61 55.33
N ALA A 254 0.13 -98.97 56.43
CA ALA A 254 0.62 -99.63 57.64
C ALA A 254 -0.46 -100.48 58.33
N ASP A 255 -1.71 -100.01 58.36
CA ASP A 255 -2.86 -100.74 58.91
C ASP A 255 -3.35 -101.87 57.98
N SER A 256 -3.02 -101.79 56.68
CA SER A 256 -3.33 -102.84 55.70
C SER A 256 -2.37 -104.04 55.72
N VAL A 257 -1.34 -104.05 56.58
CA VAL A 257 -0.47 -105.21 56.78
C VAL A 257 -1.18 -106.22 57.69
N PRO A 258 -1.63 -107.39 57.18
CA PRO A 258 -2.35 -108.35 58.00
C PRO A 258 -1.36 -109.04 58.96
N LYS A 259 -1.47 -108.70 60.25
CA LYS A 259 -0.97 -109.54 61.35
C LYS A 259 -1.89 -110.76 61.50
N SER A 260 -1.78 -111.72 60.58
CA SER A 260 -2.28 -113.09 60.79
C SER A 260 -1.08 -114.04 60.80
N SER A 261 -0.56 -114.28 62.00
CA SER A 261 -0.82 -115.52 62.74
C SER A 261 0.03 -116.70 62.27
N GLN A 262 1.24 -116.69 62.80
CA GLN A 262 1.99 -117.84 63.29
C GLN A 262 1.06 -118.91 63.90
N ARG A 263 0.81 -120.00 63.16
CA ARG A 263 0.36 -121.28 63.72
C ARG A 263 1.34 -122.38 63.35
N ARG A 264 2.01 -122.90 64.38
CA ARG A 264 2.61 -124.23 64.45
C ARG A 264 1.58 -125.30 64.06
N CYS A 265 2.04 -126.32 63.31
CA CYS A 265 1.79 -127.77 63.46
C CYS A 265 2.39 -128.46 62.21
N ILE A 266 3.42 -129.32 62.25
CA ILE A 266 3.56 -130.70 62.79
C ILE A 266 3.60 -131.74 61.63
N PHE A 267 4.72 -132.47 61.58
CA PHE A 267 5.04 -133.78 60.94
C PHE A 267 4.96 -133.86 59.40
N MET A 268 5.87 -134.49 58.66
CA MET A 268 6.74 -135.67 58.88
C MET A 268 8.03 -135.53 58.06
#